data_AF-A0A263NWF0-F1
#
_entry.id   AF-A0A263NWF0-F1
#
_cell.length_a   1.000
_cell.length_b   1.000
_cell.length_c   1.000
_cell.angle_alpha   90.00
_cell.angle_beta   90.00
_cell.angle_gamma   90.00
#
_symmetry.space_group_name_H-M   'P 1'
#
loop_
_entity.id
_entity.type
_entity.pdbx_description
1 polymer ?
#
loop_
_entity_poly.entity_id
_entity_poly.type
_entity_poly.pdbx_seq_one_letter_code
_entity_poly.pdbx_strand_id
1 'polypeptide(L)'
;MNTAFANLYQSVFTPTESERRLAAAAEQYVAETEAYDRTVCTGTIVKGSIMPADSQERGLVNRNALRAMDRLCTQHPEFTRQQILREVTLADIRGPSS
;
A
#
# COMPACT_ATOMS: atom_id res chain seq x y z
N MET A 1 3.76 -42.18 -14.05
CA MET A 1 3.13 -40.85 -14.15
C MET A 1 4.19 -39.89 -14.66
N ASN A 2 3.99 -39.30 -15.85
CA ASN A 2 5.01 -38.54 -16.56
C ASN A 2 5.06 -37.10 -16.01
N THR A 3 5.90 -36.88 -14.99
CA THR A 3 6.06 -35.61 -14.25
C THR A 3 6.56 -34.45 -15.10
N ALA A 4 7.08 -34.71 -16.30
CA ALA A 4 7.56 -33.70 -17.23
C ALA A 4 6.45 -32.74 -17.71
N PHE A 5 5.21 -33.21 -17.88
CA PHE A 5 4.08 -32.37 -18.30
C PHE A 5 3.57 -31.50 -17.15
N ALA A 6 3.59 -32.01 -15.92
CA ALA A 6 3.16 -31.26 -14.74
C ALA A 6 4.08 -30.06 -14.47
N ASN A 7 5.40 -30.23 -14.63
CA ASN A 7 6.36 -29.14 -14.43
C ASN A 7 6.26 -28.02 -15.47
N LEU A 8 5.73 -28.29 -16.66
CA LEU A 8 5.60 -27.29 -17.74
C LEU A 8 4.54 -26.21 -17.45
N TYR A 9 3.57 -26.54 -16.58
CA TYR A 9 2.49 -25.64 -16.18
C TYR A 9 2.62 -25.15 -14.73
N GLN A 10 3.67 -25.57 -14.00
CA GLN A 10 3.90 -25.24 -12.59
C GLN A 10 4.95 -24.14 -12.42
N SER A 11 4.92 -23.09 -13.24
CA SER A 11 5.75 -21.92 -12.99
C SER A 11 5.30 -21.24 -11.69
N VAL A 12 6.17 -21.25 -10.69
CA VAL A 12 5.96 -20.51 -9.44
C VAL A 12 6.14 -19.03 -9.74
N PHE A 13 5.06 -18.25 -9.62
CA PHE A 13 5.17 -16.79 -9.68
C PHE A 13 6.09 -16.33 -8.54
N THR A 14 7.25 -15.80 -8.90
CA THR A 14 8.22 -15.27 -7.94
C THR A 14 8.39 -13.79 -8.27
N PRO A 15 7.94 -12.87 -7.39
CA PRO A 15 8.12 -11.45 -7.62
C PRO A 15 9.60 -11.13 -7.82
N THR A 16 9.88 -10.23 -8.73
CA THR A 16 11.21 -9.64 -8.86
C THR A 16 11.55 -8.83 -7.61
N GLU A 17 12.83 -8.57 -7.39
CA GLU A 17 13.27 -7.73 -6.29
C GLU A 17 12.69 -6.30 -6.38
N SER A 18 12.54 -5.78 -7.61
CA SER A 18 11.91 -4.47 -7.82
C SER A 18 10.43 -4.46 -7.40
N GLU A 19 9.69 -5.53 -7.70
CA GLU A 19 8.28 -5.66 -7.29
C GLU A 19 8.15 -5.79 -5.77
N ARG A 20 9.05 -6.54 -5.11
CA ARG A 20 9.11 -6.61 -3.64
C ARG A 20 9.33 -5.24 -3.01
N ARG A 21 10.28 -4.45 -3.54
CA ARG A 21 10.54 -3.10 -3.03
C ARG A 21 9.36 -2.16 -3.26
N LEU A 22 8.68 -2.26 -4.40
CA LEU A 22 7.49 -1.46 -4.67
C LEU A 22 6.34 -1.81 -3.72
N ALA A 23 6.12 -3.10 -3.47
CA ALA A 23 5.13 -3.57 -2.50
C ALA A 23 5.45 -3.07 -1.08
N ALA A 24 6.71 -3.18 -0.65
CA ALA A 24 7.14 -2.69 0.66
C ALA A 24 6.94 -1.16 0.81
N ALA A 25 7.22 -0.37 -0.24
CA ALA A 25 6.98 1.07 -0.22
C ALA A 25 5.47 1.41 -0.13
N ALA A 26 4.62 0.64 -0.81
CA ALA A 26 3.17 0.77 -0.73
C ALA A 26 2.62 0.39 0.66
N GLU A 27 3.11 -0.71 1.24
CA GLU A 27 2.76 -1.12 2.61
C GLU A 27 3.17 -0.07 3.64
N GLN A 28 4.38 0.49 3.50
CA GLN A 28 4.85 1.57 4.36
C GLN A 28 3.94 2.80 4.26
N TYR A 29 3.52 3.19 3.04
CA TYR A 29 2.58 4.30 2.85
C TYR A 29 1.30 4.08 3.65
N VAL A 30 0.64 2.94 3.47
CA VAL A 30 -0.63 2.60 4.12
C VAL A 30 -0.48 2.59 5.64
N ALA A 31 0.57 1.93 6.14
CA ALA A 31 0.83 1.83 7.57
C ALA A 31 1.06 3.21 8.21
N GLU A 32 1.87 4.07 7.59
CA GLU A 32 2.16 5.41 8.10
C GLU A 32 0.91 6.32 8.08
N THR A 33 0.12 6.25 7.00
CA THR A 33 -1.11 7.07 6.91
C THR A 33 -2.17 6.59 7.90
N GLU A 34 -2.43 5.29 7.99
CA GLU A 34 -3.43 4.73 8.91
C GLU A 34 -3.03 4.96 10.38
N ALA A 35 -1.75 4.86 10.71
CA ALA A 35 -1.25 5.17 12.06
C ALA A 35 -1.53 6.63 12.43
N TYR A 36 -1.29 7.58 11.52
CA TYR A 36 -1.60 8.98 11.76
C TYR A 36 -3.11 9.22 11.87
N ASP A 37 -3.90 8.65 10.95
CA ASP A 37 -5.35 8.80 10.91
C ASP A 37 -5.97 8.33 12.25
N ARG A 38 -5.47 7.25 12.86
CA ARG A 38 -5.88 6.80 14.21
C ARG A 38 -5.58 7.76 15.35
N THR A 39 -4.66 8.70 15.16
CA THR A 39 -4.37 9.73 16.17
C THR A 39 -5.22 10.98 16.02
N VAL A 40 -5.71 11.27 14.81
CA VAL A 40 -6.42 12.52 14.51
C VAL A 40 -7.90 12.36 14.23
N CYS A 41 -8.31 11.24 13.64
CA CYS A 41 -9.69 11.00 13.27
C CYS A 41 -10.50 10.53 14.47
N THR A 42 -11.73 11.04 14.61
CA THR A 42 -12.65 10.64 15.67
C THR A 42 -13.99 10.11 15.15
N GLY A 43 -14.11 9.95 13.83
CA GLY A 43 -15.32 9.43 13.19
C GLY A 43 -15.45 7.91 13.28
N THR A 44 -16.36 7.38 12.45
CA THR A 44 -16.66 5.94 12.44
C THR A 44 -15.56 5.14 11.75
N ILE A 45 -15.47 3.85 12.08
CA ILE A 45 -14.59 2.91 11.37
C ILE A 45 -15.36 2.33 10.17
N VAL A 46 -14.78 2.44 8.98
CA VAL A 46 -15.32 1.88 7.74
C VAL A 46 -14.27 0.98 7.11
N LYS A 47 -14.62 -0.31 6.90
CA LYS A 47 -13.71 -1.32 6.33
C LYS A 47 -12.33 -1.41 7.01
N GLY A 48 -12.27 -1.14 8.32
CA GLY A 48 -11.05 -1.20 9.11
C GLY A 48 -10.32 0.13 9.27
N SER A 49 -10.62 1.15 8.45
CA SER A 49 -10.03 2.49 8.55
C SER A 49 -10.92 3.44 9.34
N ILE A 50 -10.30 4.26 10.18
CA ILE A 50 -11.00 5.31 10.92
C ILE A 50 -11.24 6.54 10.04
N MET A 51 -12.49 6.99 9.97
CA MET A 51 -12.87 8.10 9.10
C MET A 51 -12.79 9.44 9.85
N PRO A 52 -12.43 10.54 9.16
CA PRO A 52 -12.56 11.88 9.72
C PRO A 52 -14.02 12.20 10.10
N ALA A 53 -14.23 12.76 11.28
CA ALA A 53 -15.54 13.25 11.74
C ALA A 53 -15.93 14.57 11.07
N ASP A 54 -14.96 15.41 10.71
CA ASP A 54 -15.20 16.74 10.15
C ASP A 54 -14.22 17.15 9.04
N SER A 55 -14.36 18.39 8.55
CA SER A 55 -13.51 18.95 7.50
C SER A 55 -12.10 19.29 7.96
N GLN A 56 -11.90 19.56 9.26
CA GLN A 56 -10.60 19.88 9.83
C GLN A 56 -9.74 18.61 9.91
N GLU A 57 -10.29 17.53 10.45
CA GLU A 57 -9.65 16.20 10.48
C GLU A 57 -9.33 15.74 9.05
N ARG A 58 -10.29 15.89 8.12
CA ARG A 58 -10.06 15.58 6.69
C ARG A 58 -8.89 16.39 6.09
N GLY A 59 -8.75 17.65 6.50
CA GLY A 59 -7.63 18.48 6.09
C GLY A 59 -6.28 17.99 6.64
N LEU A 60 -6.26 17.46 7.88
CA LEU A 60 -5.06 16.91 8.50
C LEU A 60 -4.58 15.64 7.81
N VAL A 61 -5.48 14.67 7.62
CA VAL A 61 -5.15 13.39 6.96
C VAL A 61 -4.67 13.60 5.52
N ASN A 62 -5.32 14.50 4.76
CA ASN A 62 -4.89 14.82 3.40
C ASN A 62 -3.47 15.41 3.34
N ARG A 63 -3.13 16.32 4.27
CA ARG A 63 -1.77 16.88 4.35
C ARG A 63 -0.75 15.82 4.76
N ASN A 64 -1.12 14.92 5.67
CA ASN A 64 -0.25 13.82 6.07
C ASN A 64 0.01 12.86 4.90
N ALA A 65 -1.04 12.43 4.19
CA ALA A 65 -0.93 11.56 3.03
C ALA A 65 0.00 12.14 1.95
N LEU A 66 -0.13 13.43 1.63
CA LEU A 66 0.78 14.09 0.68
C LEU A 66 2.23 14.07 1.16
N ARG A 67 2.48 14.39 2.44
CA ARG A 67 3.83 14.39 3.02
C ARG A 67 4.45 12.99 3.05
N ALA A 68 3.66 11.97 3.41
CA ALA A 68 4.10 10.58 3.42
C ALA A 68 4.48 10.13 2.01
N MET A 69 3.65 10.44 1.01
CA MET A 69 3.94 10.12 -0.39
C MET A 69 5.19 10.84 -0.91
N ASP A 70 5.34 12.14 -0.61
CA ASP A 70 6.54 12.91 -1.00
C ASP A 70 7.81 12.34 -0.39
N ARG A 71 7.74 11.94 0.89
CA ARG A 71 8.85 11.26 1.58
C ARG A 71 9.20 9.94 0.92
N LEU A 72 8.22 9.11 0.59
CA LEU A 72 8.45 7.84 -0.08
C LEU A 72 9.05 8.02 -1.47
N CYS A 73 8.58 8.99 -2.25
CA CYS A 73 9.16 9.30 -3.55
C CYS A 73 10.63 9.77 -3.43
N THR A 74 10.98 10.42 -2.32
CA THR A 74 12.36 10.82 -2.03
C THR A 74 13.22 9.62 -1.61
N GLN A 75 12.66 8.69 -0.84
CA GLN A 75 13.35 7.47 -0.38
C GLN A 75 13.53 6.43 -1.48
N HIS A 76 12.60 6.38 -2.43
CA HIS A 76 12.56 5.43 -3.54
C HIS A 76 12.54 6.15 -4.89
N PRO A 77 13.65 6.81 -5.28
CA PRO A 77 13.72 7.56 -6.53
C PRO A 77 13.57 6.67 -7.78
N GLU A 78 13.71 5.35 -7.64
CA GLU A 78 13.45 4.37 -8.70
C GLU A 78 11.97 4.20 -9.06
N PHE A 79 11.05 4.66 -8.19
CA PHE A 79 9.61 4.55 -8.40
C PHE A 79 8.95 5.92 -8.56
N THR A 80 8.02 5.98 -9.51
CA THR A 80 7.13 7.13 -9.66
C THR A 80 6.01 7.07 -8.63
N ARG A 81 5.48 8.24 -8.25
CA ARG A 81 4.27 8.35 -7.41
C ARG A 81 3.12 7.47 -7.93
N GLN A 82 2.92 7.42 -9.26
CA GLN A 82 1.86 6.64 -9.87
C GLN A 82 2.06 5.13 -9.69
N GLN A 83 3.31 4.64 -9.72
CA GLN A 83 3.60 3.23 -9.46
C GLN A 83 3.29 2.86 -8.01
N ILE A 84 3.68 3.69 -7.05
CA ILE A 84 3.38 3.44 -5.63
C ILE A 84 1.88 3.45 -5.39
N LEU A 85 1.15 4.46 -5.87
CA LEU A 85 -0.32 4.54 -5.72
C LEU A 85 -1.04 3.36 -6.37
N ARG A 86 -0.56 2.91 -7.53
CA ARG A 86 -1.09 1.72 -8.18
C ARG A 86 -0.88 0.49 -7.31
N GLU A 87 0.30 0.32 -6.72
CA GLU A 87 0.58 -0.84 -5.87
C GLU A 87 -0.23 -0.79 -4.57
N VAL A 88 -0.44 0.38 -3.97
CA VAL A 88 -1.37 0.57 -2.82
C VAL A 88 -2.77 0.07 -3.19
N THR A 89 -3.27 0.49 -4.36
CA THR A 89 -4.60 0.06 -4.84
C THR A 89 -4.66 -1.45 -5.07
N LEU A 90 -3.56 -2.06 -5.55
CA LEU A 90 -3.48 -3.51 -5.77
C LEU A 90 -3.40 -4.29 -4.46
N ALA A 91 -2.69 -3.78 -3.46
CA ALA A 91 -2.60 -4.38 -2.13
C ALA A 91 -3.99 -4.45 -1.47
N ASP A 92 -4.78 -3.38 -1.57
CA ASP A 92 -6.16 -3.36 -1.08
C ASP A 92 -7.05 -4.41 -1.76
N ILE A 93 -6.84 -4.67 -3.05
CA ILE A 93 -7.60 -5.69 -3.81
C ILE A 93 -7.15 -7.11 -3.43
N ARG A 94 -5.84 -7.33 -3.23
CA ARG A 94 -5.27 -8.65 -2.93
C ARG A 94 -5.60 -9.13 -1.52
N GLY A 95 -5.92 -8.23 -0.60
CA GLY A 95 -6.07 -8.53 0.82
C GLY A 95 -4.71 -8.74 1.51
N PRO A 96 -4.68 -8.86 2.85
CA PRO A 96 -3.42 -9.04 3.57
C PRO A 96 -2.75 -10.35 3.13
N SER A 97 -1.47 -10.25 2.75
CA SER A 97 -0.61 -11.41 2.54
C SER A 97 -0.48 -12.15 3.88
N SER A 98 -1.17 -13.28 3.99
CA SER A 98 -1.14 -14.20 5.13
C SER A 98 0.22 -14.88 5.30
#